data_AF-A0ABD3R1H9-F1
#
_entry.id   AF-A0ABD3R1H9-F1
#
_cell.length_a   1.000
_cell.length_b   1.000
_cell.length_c   1.000
_cell.angle_alpha   90.00
_cell.angle_beta   90.00
_cell.angle_gamma   90.00
#
_symmetry.space_group_name_H-M   'P 1'
#
loop_
_entity.id
_entity.type
_entity.pdbx_description
1 polymer ?
#
loop_
_entity_poly.entity_id
_entity_poly.type
_entity_poly.pdbx_seq_one_letter_code
_entity_poly.pdbx_strand_id
1 'polypeptide(L)'
;MDSENIATGSINKESNGTSSSNIDVGQVTLEDPIGVTAAPLEVASSAKSDAVAVDDVQNKSPSTRNRIRERLDRELALSKTNRVQLQSYWRQVLVKEKFQELHDEIPKLIKFHDENVARKEELIDSLHKGIHCLHELHRDAMNSNMNSVESFIAIHNGIVGKLECDFRDRVSSFQSQYCKDLEAINSQYGKEKEEIRRCVELQAEIDERRITAIRQVHSRELEEIRNRNRDIIDGIRSIMDSKIDELGEQFERTRGEFAQNTDGTRIEYAQLKSKDDVIRKEIAAKMRHASKLKEEIKILKLIANQEEKQICERHRELLDRKTRATAKWNSMQERMTMYRDEQQKRLLDLIRNANERKEVLKRQCELAERVKTIVLACQKLESSREKYASLLREATCREEGELAAEEDEKSEQRALIVWCMGRLGDPKQHFWIKYNTAKLDVLILERDVRRLKMKEEDLRMKLKRYRDGITVNDDVMNDRNALFVINGKMNVMLPDKTSLKSRRLTVVDGNHFVANNIKN
;
A
#
# COMPACT_ATOMS: atom_id res chain seq x y z
N MET A 1 39.99 -41.91 -0.67
CA MET A 1 40.25 -41.09 -1.85
C MET A 1 39.00 -40.28 -2.10
N ASP A 2 38.76 -39.08 -1.58
CA ASP A 2 39.46 -38.08 -0.75
C ASP A 2 38.30 -37.39 0.02
N SER A 3 38.22 -37.17 1.34
CA SER A 3 39.16 -36.68 2.36
C SER A 3 39.70 -35.28 2.12
N GLU A 4 38.97 -34.26 2.61
CA GLU A 4 39.39 -32.91 3.09
C GLU A 4 38.09 -32.11 3.32
N ASN A 5 37.62 -31.70 4.50
CA ASN A 5 38.19 -31.22 5.76
C ASN A 5 38.99 -29.91 5.62
N ILE A 6 38.81 -28.99 6.59
CA ILE A 6 39.40 -27.63 6.75
C ILE A 6 38.46 -26.53 6.20
N ALA A 7 37.99 -25.49 6.92
CA ALA A 7 38.54 -24.81 8.09
C ALA A 7 37.48 -24.37 9.11
N THR A 8 37.71 -24.80 10.35
CA THR A 8 37.43 -24.05 11.57
C THR A 8 38.29 -22.78 11.62
N GLY A 9 37.67 -21.64 11.94
CA GLY A 9 38.35 -20.40 12.30
C GLY A 9 37.77 -19.88 13.61
N SER A 10 38.29 -20.41 14.71
CA SER A 10 38.09 -19.92 16.06
C SER A 10 39.37 -19.19 16.50
N ILE A 11 39.24 -18.30 17.49
CA ILE A 11 40.30 -17.83 18.41
C ILE A 11 41.06 -16.55 18.00
N ASN A 12 40.68 -15.42 18.59
CA ASN A 12 41.42 -14.73 19.68
C ASN A 12 40.65 -13.43 20.03
N LYS A 13 40.08 -13.22 21.22
CA LYS A 13 40.65 -13.27 22.58
C LYS A 13 41.68 -12.16 22.78
N GLU A 14 41.29 -11.23 23.65
CA GLU A 14 42.07 -10.33 24.51
C GLU A 14 41.39 -8.96 24.55
N SER A 15 41.27 -8.24 25.66
CA SER A 15 41.38 -8.52 27.10
C SER A 15 41.21 -7.17 27.78
N ASN A 16 40.53 -7.16 28.92
CA ASN A 16 40.87 -6.43 30.14
C ASN A 16 41.08 -4.90 30.15
N GLY A 17 40.55 -4.31 31.22
CA GLY A 17 40.82 -2.92 31.63
C GLY A 17 39.52 -2.24 32.02
N THR A 18 38.83 -2.66 33.08
CA THR A 18 39.17 -2.34 34.49
C THR A 18 39.21 -0.84 34.74
N SER A 19 38.20 -0.32 35.46
CA SER A 19 38.33 0.51 36.68
C SER A 19 36.94 1.11 36.98
N SER A 20 36.27 0.66 38.04
CA SER A 20 36.44 1.10 39.44
C SER A 20 35.92 2.51 39.72
N SER A 21 35.08 2.54 40.77
CA SER A 21 34.67 3.64 41.67
C SER A 21 33.15 3.84 41.59
N ASN A 22 32.30 3.54 42.59
CA ASN A 22 32.41 3.68 44.05
C ASN A 22 33.03 5.01 44.46
N ILE A 23 32.20 5.96 44.86
CA ILE A 23 32.18 6.54 46.22
C ILE A 23 31.15 7.69 46.25
N ASP A 24 30.14 7.47 47.09
CA ASP A 24 29.67 8.29 48.21
C ASP A 24 30.09 9.78 48.36
N VAL A 25 29.18 10.51 49.03
CA VAL A 25 29.34 11.81 49.72
C VAL A 25 29.65 13.05 48.88
N GLY A 26 28.86 14.09 49.09
CA GLY A 26 29.39 15.45 48.99
C GLY A 26 28.39 16.54 48.63
N GLN A 27 27.67 17.03 49.63
CA GLN A 27 27.69 18.44 50.07
C GLN A 27 28.51 19.46 49.22
N VAL A 28 28.04 20.72 49.25
CA VAL A 28 28.80 22.00 49.12
C VAL A 28 29.07 22.41 47.65
N THR A 29 28.89 23.64 47.14
CA THR A 29 28.43 24.99 47.55
C THR A 29 28.56 25.92 46.32
N LEU A 30 27.85 27.08 46.34
CA LEU A 30 28.29 28.42 45.87
C LEU A 30 28.52 28.62 44.33
N GLU A 31 28.26 29.75 43.66
CA GLU A 31 28.08 31.17 44.03
C GLU A 31 27.42 31.93 42.84
N ASP A 32 26.44 32.81 43.10
CA ASP A 32 26.43 34.29 42.90
C ASP A 32 27.16 34.90 41.67
N PRO A 33 26.70 36.07 41.10
CA PRO A 33 26.78 37.33 41.86
C PRO A 33 25.79 38.46 41.51
N ILE A 34 25.99 39.54 42.27
CA ILE A 34 25.50 40.93 42.20
C ILE A 34 24.38 41.20 43.21
N GLY A 35 24.60 41.84 44.35
CA GLY A 35 25.79 42.48 44.88
C GLY A 35 25.42 43.57 45.89
N VAL A 36 26.27 43.68 46.94
CA VAL A 36 26.67 44.93 47.61
C VAL A 36 25.59 45.56 48.52
N THR A 37 25.71 45.64 49.86
CA THR A 37 26.84 46.18 50.63
C THR A 37 26.69 45.91 52.15
N ALA A 38 27.81 45.55 52.78
CA ALA A 38 28.32 45.96 54.11
C ALA A 38 27.37 45.98 55.34
N ALA A 39 27.49 45.05 56.28
CA ALA A 39 28.52 44.93 57.35
C ALA A 39 28.00 45.46 58.71
N PRO A 40 27.90 44.58 59.73
CA PRO A 40 27.71 44.90 61.13
C PRO A 40 29.07 44.97 61.85
N LEU A 41 29.19 45.74 62.93
CA LEU A 41 29.92 45.34 64.14
C LEU A 41 29.92 46.42 65.20
N GLU A 42 29.93 45.89 66.41
CA GLU A 42 30.32 46.43 67.70
C GLU A 42 31.41 47.52 67.70
N VAL A 43 31.45 48.23 68.83
CA VAL A 43 32.60 48.40 69.73
C VAL A 43 32.68 49.84 70.24
N ALA A 44 32.51 49.92 71.55
CA ALA A 44 33.23 50.75 72.53
C ALA A 44 33.66 52.18 72.16
N SER A 45 33.32 53.10 73.06
CA SER A 45 34.25 53.93 73.85
C SER A 45 33.41 55.05 74.49
N SER A 46 33.41 55.22 75.81
CA SER A 46 34.48 55.71 76.69
C SER A 46 34.70 57.22 76.58
N ALA A 47 35.05 57.80 77.73
CA ALA A 47 35.41 59.19 78.03
C ALA A 47 34.22 60.09 78.41
N LYS A 48 34.09 60.49 79.68
CA LYS A 48 34.73 61.67 80.33
C LYS A 48 34.24 62.95 79.63
N SER A 49 33.75 63.99 80.27
CA SER A 49 33.88 64.58 81.60
C SER A 49 32.70 65.57 81.71
N ASP A 50 32.21 66.03 82.87
CA ASP A 50 32.90 66.92 83.78
C ASP A 50 32.29 66.82 85.18
N ALA A 51 33.18 66.61 86.13
CA ALA A 51 33.00 67.14 87.47
C ALA A 51 33.33 68.64 87.41
N VAL A 52 32.40 69.48 87.86
CA VAL A 52 32.76 70.72 88.54
C VAL A 52 31.88 70.83 89.78
N ALA A 53 32.52 70.53 90.91
CA ALA A 53 32.14 71.10 92.18
C ALA A 53 32.30 72.62 92.08
N VAL A 54 31.29 73.38 92.46
CA VAL A 54 31.50 74.64 93.17
C VAL A 54 30.62 74.60 94.40
N ASP A 55 31.34 74.65 95.50
CA ASP A 55 30.95 74.85 96.88
C ASP A 55 30.15 76.14 97.08
N ASP A 56 29.70 76.32 98.33
CA ASP A 56 29.21 77.56 98.91
C ASP A 56 27.77 78.00 98.53
N VAL A 57 26.85 77.79 99.47
CA VAL A 57 26.58 78.81 100.50
C VAL A 57 25.86 78.16 101.69
N GLN A 58 26.41 78.46 102.86
CA GLN A 58 25.99 78.06 104.19
C GLN A 58 24.49 78.22 104.52
N ASN A 59 24.12 77.44 105.54
CA ASN A 59 23.20 77.81 106.61
C ASN A 59 21.75 78.15 106.23
N LYS A 60 20.94 77.10 105.99
CA LYS A 60 19.53 77.08 106.40
C LYS A 60 19.20 75.70 106.99
N SER A 61 18.65 75.72 108.20
CA SER A 61 18.25 74.63 109.11
C SER A 61 18.13 73.18 108.54
N PRO A 62 18.50 72.14 109.31
CA PRO A 62 18.26 70.73 108.92
C PRO A 62 16.76 70.42 108.70
N SER A 63 15.85 71.22 109.26
CA SER A 63 14.41 71.14 109.00
C SER A 63 14.02 71.52 107.56
N THR A 64 14.68 72.53 106.96
CA THR A 64 14.44 72.93 105.57
C THR A 64 15.06 71.98 104.54
N ARG A 65 16.25 71.41 104.81
CA ARG A 65 16.85 70.38 103.93
C ARG A 65 16.04 69.09 103.93
N ASN A 66 15.57 68.63 105.09
CA ASN A 66 14.71 67.44 105.16
C ASN A 66 13.37 67.69 104.48
N ARG A 67 12.77 68.88 104.60
CA ARG A 67 11.57 69.26 103.83
C ARG A 67 11.81 69.28 102.32
N ILE A 68 12.96 69.78 101.86
CA ILE A 68 13.31 69.79 100.43
C ILE A 68 13.62 68.38 99.94
N ARG A 69 14.29 67.54 100.74
CA ARG A 69 14.60 66.15 100.40
C ARG A 69 13.35 65.29 100.38
N GLU A 70 12.46 65.43 101.36
CA GLU A 70 11.14 64.81 101.32
C GLU A 70 10.27 65.34 100.17
N ARG A 71 10.37 66.63 99.83
CA ARG A 71 9.67 67.17 98.65
C ARG A 71 10.27 66.58 97.37
N LEU A 72 11.59 66.47 97.27
CA LEU A 72 12.28 65.84 96.14
C LEU A 72 11.96 64.35 96.05
N ASP A 73 11.92 63.62 97.16
CA ASP A 73 11.57 62.20 97.21
C ASP A 73 10.09 61.99 96.88
N ARG A 74 9.21 62.91 97.28
CA ARG A 74 7.81 62.95 96.82
C ARG A 74 7.71 63.25 95.33
N GLU A 75 8.44 64.24 94.80
CA GLU A 75 8.47 64.55 93.36
C GLU A 75 9.09 63.40 92.54
N LEU A 76 10.11 62.70 93.07
CA LEU A 76 10.71 61.52 92.44
C LEU A 76 9.78 60.31 92.51
N ALA A 77 9.06 60.11 93.62
CA ALA A 77 8.03 59.09 93.74
C ALA A 77 6.87 59.37 92.77
N LEU A 78 6.39 60.62 92.71
CA LEU A 78 5.37 61.08 91.77
C LEU A 78 5.85 60.96 90.31
N SER A 79 7.12 61.26 90.03
CA SER A 79 7.71 61.08 88.70
C SER A 79 7.80 59.60 88.32
N LYS A 80 8.19 58.72 89.25
CA LYS A 80 8.21 57.26 89.03
C LYS A 80 6.80 56.71 88.82
N THR A 81 5.81 57.12 89.61
CA THR A 81 4.41 56.71 89.42
C THR A 81 3.85 57.26 88.11
N ASN A 82 4.12 58.52 87.79
CA ASN A 82 3.70 59.15 86.53
C ASN A 82 4.37 58.49 85.33
N ARG A 83 5.65 58.09 85.42
CA ARG A 83 6.35 57.35 84.35
C ARG A 83 5.73 55.97 84.13
N VAL A 84 5.41 55.24 85.19
CA VAL A 84 4.75 53.93 85.08
C VAL A 84 3.32 54.08 84.54
N GLN A 85 2.60 55.14 84.95
CA GLN A 85 1.28 55.48 84.42
C GLN A 85 1.32 55.91 82.95
N LEU A 86 2.30 56.70 82.54
CA LEU A 86 2.55 57.04 81.14
C LEU A 86 2.91 55.79 80.34
N GLN A 87 3.77 54.92 80.88
CA GLN A 87 4.13 53.67 80.21
C GLN A 87 2.94 52.71 80.09
N SER A 88 2.09 52.61 81.12
CA SER A 88 0.88 51.80 81.07
C SER A 88 -0.15 52.38 80.11
N TYR A 89 -0.29 53.71 80.09
CA TYR A 89 -1.13 54.43 79.14
C TYR A 89 -0.65 54.24 77.70
N TRP A 90 0.64 54.44 77.41
CA TRP A 90 1.22 54.20 76.08
C TRP A 90 1.15 52.74 75.66
N ARG A 91 1.34 51.78 76.57
CA ARG A 91 1.11 50.36 76.27
C ARG A 91 -0.35 50.09 75.91
N GLN A 92 -1.30 50.68 76.62
CA GLN A 92 -2.71 50.54 76.27
C GLN A 92 -3.04 51.15 74.91
N VAL A 93 -2.49 52.33 74.60
CA VAL A 93 -2.66 52.98 73.30
C VAL A 93 -2.03 52.14 72.18
N LEU A 94 -0.78 51.71 72.33
CA LEU A 94 -0.07 50.89 71.33
C LEU A 94 -0.73 49.52 71.14
N VAL A 95 -1.22 48.88 72.21
CA VAL A 95 -1.97 47.62 72.08
C VAL A 95 -3.28 47.85 71.34
N LYS A 96 -3.98 48.96 71.62
CA LYS A 96 -5.21 49.31 70.89
C LYS A 96 -4.93 49.61 69.42
N GLU A 97 -3.90 50.38 69.11
CA GLU A 97 -3.50 50.69 67.74
C GLU A 97 -3.05 49.43 67.00
N LYS A 98 -2.19 48.59 67.60
CA LYS A 98 -1.76 47.33 66.98
C LYS A 98 -2.91 46.34 66.82
N PHE A 99 -3.82 46.28 67.80
CA PHE A 99 -5.04 45.47 67.69
C PHE A 99 -5.93 45.99 66.57
N GLN A 100 -6.08 47.31 66.42
CA GLN A 100 -6.86 47.92 65.34
C GLN A 100 -6.23 47.67 63.97
N GLU A 101 -4.91 47.85 63.83
CA GLU A 101 -4.17 47.50 62.61
C GLU A 101 -4.38 46.04 62.22
N LEU A 102 -4.19 45.10 63.17
CA LEU A 102 -4.41 43.68 62.93
C LEU A 102 -5.88 43.37 62.62
N HIS A 103 -6.80 44.01 63.32
CA HIS A 103 -8.23 43.87 63.10
C HIS A 103 -8.64 44.36 61.70
N ASP A 104 -7.97 45.38 61.16
CA ASP A 104 -8.24 45.90 59.82
C ASP A 104 -7.47 45.13 58.71
N GLU A 105 -6.34 44.52 59.02
CA GLU A 105 -5.51 43.72 58.08
C GLU A 105 -6.00 42.28 57.92
N ILE A 106 -6.38 41.59 59.01
CA ILE A 106 -6.82 40.19 58.98
C ILE A 106 -7.99 39.98 58.00
N PRO A 107 -9.06 40.80 57.99
CA PRO A 107 -10.16 40.65 57.03
C PRO A 107 -9.73 40.88 55.59
N LYS A 108 -8.77 41.79 55.33
CA LYS A 108 -8.22 42.00 53.99
C LYS A 108 -7.42 40.78 53.53
N LEU A 109 -6.63 40.19 54.43
CA LEU A 109 -5.87 38.97 54.14
C LEU A 109 -6.78 37.76 53.91
N ILE A 110 -7.85 37.61 54.71
CA ILE A 110 -8.86 36.57 54.51
C ILE A 110 -9.53 36.74 53.15
N LYS A 111 -9.99 37.95 52.81
CA LYS A 111 -10.58 38.23 51.48
C LYS A 111 -9.62 37.91 50.35
N PHE A 112 -8.37 38.33 50.47
CA PHE A 112 -7.34 38.01 49.46
C PHE A 112 -7.10 36.49 49.36
N HIS A 113 -7.12 35.77 50.48
CA HIS A 113 -7.00 34.32 50.48
C HIS A 113 -8.20 33.66 49.81
N ASP A 114 -9.43 34.04 50.16
CA ASP A 114 -10.66 33.51 49.58
C ASP A 114 -10.72 33.78 48.07
N GLU A 115 -10.33 34.96 47.61
CA GLU A 115 -10.21 35.28 46.18
C GLU A 115 -9.14 34.44 45.47
N ASN A 116 -8.02 34.13 46.14
CA ASN A 116 -7.02 33.20 45.60
C ASN A 116 -7.52 31.76 45.54
N VAL A 117 -8.26 31.31 46.54
CA VAL A 117 -8.87 29.98 46.58
C VAL A 117 -9.91 29.85 45.48
N ALA A 118 -10.82 30.81 45.35
CA ALA A 118 -11.82 30.83 44.29
C ALA A 118 -11.18 30.80 42.88
N ARG A 119 -10.10 31.58 42.65
CA ARG A 119 -9.36 31.52 41.38
C ARG A 119 -8.70 30.17 41.13
N LYS A 120 -8.19 29.51 42.17
CA LYS A 120 -7.61 28.16 42.03
C LYS A 120 -8.68 27.10 41.80
N GLU A 121 -9.83 27.21 42.45
CA GLU A 121 -10.99 26.34 42.22
C GLU A 121 -11.51 26.49 40.78
N GLU A 122 -11.64 27.72 40.28
CA GLU A 122 -12.03 27.97 38.88
C GLU A 122 -11.01 27.37 37.90
N LEU A 123 -9.71 27.51 38.18
CA LEU A 123 -8.66 26.87 37.38
C LEU A 123 -8.79 25.34 37.42
N ILE A 124 -8.99 24.75 38.60
CA ILE A 124 -9.17 23.30 38.76
C ILE A 124 -10.39 22.82 37.98
N ASP A 125 -11.51 23.54 38.02
CA ASP A 125 -12.72 23.21 37.27
C ASP A 125 -12.49 23.30 35.75
N SER A 126 -11.74 24.32 35.31
CA SER A 126 -11.37 24.44 33.90
C SER A 126 -10.48 23.28 33.44
N LEU A 127 -9.55 22.83 34.28
CA LEU A 127 -8.68 21.69 34.00
C LEU A 127 -9.46 20.37 34.00
N HIS A 128 -10.40 20.17 34.93
CA HIS A 128 -11.26 18.98 34.93
C HIS A 128 -12.14 18.90 33.68
N LYS A 129 -12.72 20.04 33.26
CA LYS A 129 -13.45 20.11 31.98
C LYS A 129 -12.54 19.79 30.80
N GLY A 130 -11.33 20.34 30.78
CA GLY A 130 -10.32 20.02 29.75
C GLY A 130 -9.99 18.53 29.69
N ILE A 131 -9.77 17.88 30.84
CA ILE A 131 -9.51 16.44 30.92
C ILE A 131 -10.72 15.63 30.44
N HIS A 132 -11.94 16.02 30.81
CA HIS A 132 -13.16 15.35 30.35
C HIS A 132 -13.30 15.42 28.83
N CYS A 133 -13.14 16.61 28.25
CA CYS A 133 -13.16 16.79 26.79
C CYS A 133 -12.09 15.93 26.11
N LEU A 134 -10.86 15.89 26.64
CA LEU A 134 -9.80 15.04 26.10
C LEU A 134 -10.13 13.55 26.17
N HIS A 135 -10.77 13.09 27.25
CA HIS A 135 -11.21 11.70 27.37
C HIS A 135 -12.34 11.36 26.39
N GLU A 136 -13.30 12.26 26.17
CA GLU A 136 -14.35 12.10 25.16
C GLU A 136 -13.75 12.00 23.76
N LEU A 137 -12.85 12.93 23.40
CA LEU A 137 -12.14 12.90 22.12
C LEU A 137 -11.34 11.59 21.94
N HIS A 138 -10.65 11.13 22.99
CA HIS A 138 -9.94 9.86 22.96
C HIS A 138 -10.87 8.66 22.75
N ARG A 139 -12.04 8.65 23.39
CA ARG A 139 -13.05 7.62 23.21
C ARG A 139 -13.62 7.64 21.79
N ASP A 140 -13.92 8.81 21.26
CA ASP A 140 -14.48 8.97 19.93
C ASP A 140 -13.47 8.57 18.84
N ALA A 141 -12.20 8.94 19.01
CA ALA A 141 -11.11 8.48 18.14
C ALA A 141 -10.93 6.95 18.19
N MET A 142 -11.05 6.34 19.38
CA MET A 142 -11.02 4.87 19.50
C MET A 142 -12.21 4.21 18.80
N ASN A 143 -13.42 4.74 18.97
CA ASN A 143 -14.61 4.23 18.30
C ASN A 143 -14.49 4.36 16.77
N SER A 144 -14.04 5.51 16.28
CA SER A 144 -13.81 5.75 14.85
C SER A 144 -12.76 4.80 14.26
N ASN A 145 -11.65 4.58 14.98
CA ASN A 145 -10.64 3.60 14.59
C ASN A 145 -11.20 2.17 14.60
N MET A 146 -12.01 1.81 15.59
CA MET A 146 -12.67 0.50 15.66
C MET A 146 -13.59 0.29 14.46
N ASN A 147 -14.44 1.27 14.14
CA ASN A 147 -15.33 1.24 12.98
C ASN A 147 -14.54 1.11 11.67
N SER A 148 -13.41 1.82 11.57
CA SER A 148 -12.51 1.72 10.41
C SER A 148 -11.92 0.31 10.26
N VAL A 149 -11.48 -0.29 11.38
CA VAL A 149 -10.99 -1.67 11.41
C VAL A 149 -12.10 -2.66 11.05
N GLU A 150 -13.31 -2.47 11.55
CA GLU A 150 -14.48 -3.28 11.20
C GLU A 150 -14.82 -3.19 9.70
N SER A 151 -14.75 -2.00 9.09
CA SER A 151 -14.90 -1.83 7.64
C SER A 151 -13.79 -2.58 6.88
N PHE A 152 -12.53 -2.48 7.31
CA PHE A 152 -11.44 -3.27 6.70
C PHE A 152 -11.66 -4.77 6.81
N ILE A 153 -12.15 -5.26 7.96
CA ILE A 153 -12.50 -6.67 8.14
C ILE A 153 -13.66 -7.06 7.21
N ALA A 154 -14.68 -6.22 7.05
CA ALA A 154 -15.78 -6.47 6.14
C ALA A 154 -15.33 -6.55 4.67
N ILE A 155 -14.46 -5.62 4.23
CA ILE A 155 -13.85 -5.64 2.89
C ILE A 155 -13.01 -6.90 2.72
N HIS A 156 -12.17 -7.24 3.70
CA HIS A 156 -11.33 -8.43 3.66
C HIS A 156 -12.17 -9.71 3.55
N ASN A 157 -13.20 -9.86 4.39
CA ASN A 157 -14.14 -10.98 4.32
C ASN A 157 -14.86 -11.03 2.96
N GLY A 158 -15.21 -9.88 2.39
CA GLY A 158 -15.77 -9.80 1.03
C GLY A 158 -14.80 -10.27 -0.06
N ILE A 159 -13.51 -9.93 0.04
CA ILE A 159 -12.47 -10.40 -0.88
C ILE A 159 -12.25 -11.90 -0.74
N VAL A 160 -12.12 -12.40 0.50
CA VAL A 160 -11.96 -13.83 0.79
C VAL A 160 -13.17 -14.61 0.28
N GLY A 161 -14.39 -14.14 0.54
CA GLY A 161 -15.62 -14.76 0.05
C GLY A 161 -15.67 -14.85 -1.48
N LYS A 162 -15.27 -13.78 -2.20
CA LYS A 162 -15.16 -13.83 -3.66
C LYS A 162 -14.11 -14.83 -4.14
N LEU A 163 -12.93 -14.85 -3.51
CA LEU A 163 -11.86 -15.79 -3.84
C LEU A 163 -12.30 -17.25 -3.61
N GLU A 164 -13.02 -17.52 -2.52
CA GLU A 164 -13.59 -18.84 -2.24
C GLU A 164 -14.67 -19.24 -3.25
N CYS A 165 -15.53 -18.30 -3.67
CA CYS A 165 -16.53 -18.55 -4.72
C CYS A 165 -15.84 -18.87 -6.05
N ASP A 166 -14.89 -18.04 -6.48
CA ASP A 166 -14.11 -18.27 -7.69
C ASP A 166 -13.37 -19.61 -7.66
N PHE A 167 -12.83 -20.00 -6.49
CA PHE A 167 -12.18 -21.28 -6.30
C PHE A 167 -13.19 -22.44 -6.42
N ARG A 168 -14.33 -22.36 -5.75
CA ARG A 168 -15.40 -23.36 -5.85
C ARG A 168 -15.90 -23.50 -7.29
N ASP A 169 -16.14 -22.40 -7.98
CA ASP A 169 -16.61 -22.39 -9.37
C ASP A 169 -15.59 -23.05 -10.30
N ARG A 170 -14.29 -22.76 -10.11
CA ARG A 170 -13.22 -23.44 -10.86
C ARG A 170 -13.21 -24.94 -10.58
N VAL A 171 -13.30 -25.35 -9.32
CA VAL A 171 -13.34 -26.78 -8.93
C VAL A 171 -14.56 -27.46 -9.58
N SER A 172 -15.74 -26.87 -9.50
CA SER A 172 -16.96 -27.41 -10.13
C SER A 172 -16.85 -27.47 -11.66
N SER A 173 -16.25 -26.45 -12.30
CA SER A 173 -15.97 -26.48 -13.74
C SER A 173 -15.01 -27.61 -14.11
N PHE A 174 -13.92 -27.79 -13.35
CA PHE A 174 -12.97 -28.89 -13.59
C PHE A 174 -13.61 -30.26 -13.37
N GLN A 175 -14.44 -30.42 -12.33
CA GLN A 175 -15.20 -31.66 -12.11
C GLN A 175 -16.16 -31.94 -13.26
N SER A 176 -16.90 -30.94 -13.75
CA SER A 176 -17.80 -31.09 -14.89
C SER A 176 -17.05 -31.47 -16.17
N GLN A 177 -15.90 -30.84 -16.43
CA GLN A 177 -15.05 -31.20 -17.56
C GLN A 177 -14.54 -32.65 -17.44
N TYR A 178 -14.08 -33.05 -16.25
CA TYR A 178 -13.61 -34.42 -16.01
C TYR A 178 -14.72 -35.46 -16.24
N CYS A 179 -15.95 -35.20 -15.78
CA CYS A 179 -17.08 -36.08 -16.06
C CYS A 179 -17.38 -36.18 -17.56
N LYS A 180 -17.38 -35.05 -18.29
CA LYS A 180 -17.57 -35.04 -19.75
C LYS A 180 -16.47 -35.80 -20.48
N ASP A 181 -15.22 -35.66 -20.05
CA ASP A 181 -14.09 -36.37 -20.64
C ASP A 181 -14.21 -37.88 -20.38
N LEU A 182 -14.58 -38.29 -19.16
CA LEU A 182 -14.86 -39.70 -18.84
C LEU A 182 -16.00 -40.28 -19.68
N GLU A 183 -17.10 -39.53 -19.83
CA GLU A 183 -18.23 -39.95 -20.67
C GLU A 183 -17.82 -40.08 -22.15
N ALA A 184 -17.04 -39.13 -22.67
CA ALA A 184 -16.55 -39.16 -24.04
C ALA A 184 -15.61 -40.35 -24.27
N ILE A 185 -14.67 -40.58 -23.36
CA ILE A 185 -13.75 -41.72 -23.39
C ILE A 185 -14.53 -43.04 -23.34
N ASN A 186 -15.50 -43.18 -22.44
CA ASN A 186 -16.29 -44.40 -22.32
C ASN A 186 -17.20 -44.62 -23.56
N SER A 187 -17.74 -43.54 -24.14
CA SER A 187 -18.50 -43.62 -25.40
C SER A 187 -17.62 -44.08 -26.56
N GLN A 188 -16.40 -43.55 -26.67
CA GLN A 188 -15.44 -43.97 -27.69
C GLN A 188 -15.05 -45.44 -27.50
N TYR A 189 -14.67 -45.86 -26.29
CA TYR A 189 -14.37 -47.26 -26.00
C TYR A 189 -15.57 -48.18 -26.28
N GLY A 190 -16.80 -47.74 -25.99
CA GLY A 190 -18.02 -48.47 -26.33
C GLY A 190 -18.17 -48.68 -27.83
N LYS A 191 -17.92 -47.65 -28.64
CA LYS A 191 -17.95 -47.72 -30.12
C LYS A 191 -16.86 -48.63 -30.66
N GLU A 192 -15.62 -48.47 -30.21
CA GLU A 192 -14.50 -49.31 -30.64
C GLU A 192 -14.72 -50.79 -30.28
N LYS A 193 -15.25 -51.06 -29.08
CA LYS A 193 -15.62 -52.43 -28.67
C LYS A 193 -16.69 -53.04 -29.58
N GLU A 194 -17.70 -52.26 -29.95
CA GLU A 194 -18.77 -52.70 -30.83
C GLU A 194 -18.29 -52.91 -32.28
N GLU A 195 -17.38 -52.06 -32.76
CA GLU A 195 -16.72 -52.23 -34.06
C GLU A 195 -15.88 -53.51 -34.09
N ILE A 196 -15.06 -53.75 -33.05
CA ILE A 196 -14.27 -54.99 -32.93
C ILE A 196 -15.21 -56.20 -32.88
N ARG A 197 -16.28 -56.14 -32.09
CA ARG A 197 -17.28 -57.22 -32.02
C ARG A 197 -17.86 -57.52 -33.41
N ARG A 198 -18.29 -56.50 -34.15
CA ARG A 198 -18.84 -56.65 -35.50
C ARG A 198 -17.82 -57.23 -36.48
N CYS A 199 -16.55 -56.84 -36.40
CA CYS A 199 -15.48 -57.42 -37.21
C CYS A 199 -15.26 -58.92 -36.91
N VAL A 200 -15.30 -59.31 -35.63
CA VAL A 200 -15.18 -60.71 -35.21
C VAL A 200 -16.37 -61.53 -35.70
N GLU A 201 -17.59 -61.01 -35.58
CA GLU A 201 -18.81 -61.65 -36.09
C GLU A 201 -18.75 -61.85 -37.62
N LEU A 202 -18.38 -60.81 -38.37
CA LEU A 202 -18.19 -60.91 -39.82
C LEU A 202 -17.12 -61.93 -40.21
N GLN A 203 -16.00 -61.98 -39.47
CA GLN A 203 -14.97 -62.97 -39.72
C GLN A 203 -15.46 -64.39 -39.44
N ALA A 204 -16.21 -64.60 -38.36
CA ALA A 204 -16.82 -65.88 -38.04
C ALA A 204 -17.79 -66.35 -39.14
N GLU A 205 -18.62 -65.44 -39.68
CA GLU A 205 -19.48 -65.75 -40.83
C GLU A 205 -18.68 -66.13 -42.08
N ILE A 206 -17.59 -65.42 -42.37
CA ILE A 206 -16.71 -65.74 -43.52
C ILE A 206 -16.09 -67.13 -43.33
N ASP A 207 -15.61 -67.43 -42.13
CA ASP A 207 -15.00 -68.71 -41.81
C ASP A 207 -16.03 -69.86 -41.90
N GLU A 208 -17.26 -69.64 -41.45
CA GLU A 208 -18.35 -70.61 -41.60
C GLU A 208 -18.71 -70.84 -43.09
N ARG A 209 -18.77 -69.79 -43.90
CA ARG A 209 -18.93 -69.90 -45.36
C ARG A 209 -17.78 -70.67 -46.02
N ARG A 210 -16.53 -70.47 -45.57
CA ARG A 210 -15.38 -71.25 -46.06
C ARG A 210 -15.47 -72.71 -45.66
N ILE A 211 -15.80 -73.01 -44.40
CA ILE A 211 -15.96 -74.38 -43.90
C ILE A 211 -17.06 -75.10 -44.67
N THR A 212 -18.21 -74.46 -44.88
CA THR A 212 -19.33 -75.05 -45.65
C THR A 212 -18.96 -75.27 -47.11
N ALA A 213 -18.24 -74.34 -47.76
CA ALA A 213 -17.74 -74.54 -49.12
C ALA A 213 -16.76 -75.72 -49.23
N ILE A 214 -15.80 -75.84 -48.30
CA ILE A 214 -14.86 -76.98 -48.25
C ILE A 214 -15.63 -78.28 -48.05
N ARG A 215 -16.60 -78.32 -47.13
CA ARG A 215 -17.46 -79.50 -46.91
C ARG A 215 -18.22 -79.89 -48.18
N GLN A 216 -18.75 -78.93 -48.92
CA GLN A 216 -19.44 -79.19 -50.19
C GLN A 216 -18.49 -79.73 -51.26
N VAL A 217 -17.30 -79.15 -51.42
CA VAL A 217 -16.30 -79.63 -52.38
C VAL A 217 -15.88 -81.06 -52.04
N HIS A 218 -15.54 -81.33 -50.78
CA HIS A 218 -15.19 -82.67 -50.33
C HIS A 218 -16.33 -83.67 -50.56
N SER A 219 -17.59 -83.28 -50.32
CA SER A 219 -18.75 -84.13 -50.63
C SER A 219 -18.88 -84.42 -52.12
N ARG A 220 -18.57 -83.46 -53.01
CA ARG A 220 -18.58 -83.66 -54.46
C ARG A 220 -17.46 -84.61 -54.89
N GLU A 221 -16.24 -84.42 -54.36
CA GLU A 221 -15.10 -85.30 -54.64
C GLU A 221 -15.37 -86.73 -54.21
N LEU A 222 -15.99 -86.94 -53.03
CA LEU A 222 -16.41 -88.27 -52.58
C LEU A 222 -17.45 -88.89 -53.51
N GLU A 223 -18.39 -88.12 -54.06
CA GLU A 223 -19.37 -88.62 -55.03
C GLU A 223 -18.72 -88.95 -56.38
N GLU A 224 -17.80 -88.12 -56.86
CA GLU A 224 -17.02 -88.41 -58.08
C GLU A 224 -16.18 -89.67 -57.93
N ILE A 225 -15.51 -89.85 -56.78
CA ILE A 225 -14.76 -91.08 -56.49
C ILE A 225 -15.72 -92.27 -56.44
N ARG A 226 -16.89 -92.12 -55.81
CA ARG A 226 -17.91 -93.19 -55.78
C ARG A 226 -18.40 -93.54 -57.18
N ASN A 227 -18.60 -92.56 -58.05
CA ASN A 227 -19.01 -92.77 -59.44
C ASN A 227 -17.89 -93.41 -60.26
N ARG A 228 -16.64 -92.92 -60.19
CA ARG A 228 -15.49 -93.56 -60.84
C ARG A 228 -15.31 -95.00 -60.39
N ASN A 229 -15.45 -95.27 -59.09
CA ASN A 229 -15.38 -96.64 -58.57
C ASN A 229 -16.52 -97.49 -59.12
N ARG A 230 -17.74 -96.94 -59.27
CA ARG A 230 -18.86 -97.62 -59.93
C ARG A 230 -18.54 -97.92 -61.40
N ASP A 231 -18.03 -96.95 -62.14
CA ASP A 231 -17.63 -97.10 -63.55
C ASP A 231 -16.49 -98.11 -63.71
N ILE A 232 -15.52 -98.14 -62.80
CA ILE A 232 -14.45 -99.13 -62.76
C ILE A 232 -15.01 -100.51 -62.44
N ILE A 233 -15.95 -100.62 -61.50
CA ILE A 233 -16.62 -101.89 -61.19
C ILE A 233 -17.37 -102.40 -62.42
N ASP A 234 -18.12 -101.53 -63.10
CA ASP A 234 -18.87 -101.87 -64.31
C ASP A 234 -17.92 -102.21 -65.47
N GLY A 235 -16.80 -101.49 -65.60
CA GLY A 235 -15.73 -101.78 -66.56
C GLY A 235 -15.02 -103.10 -66.29
N ILE A 236 -14.66 -103.39 -65.04
CA ILE A 236 -14.08 -104.68 -64.63
C ILE A 236 -15.11 -105.79 -64.86
N ARG A 237 -16.39 -105.55 -64.58
CA ARG A 237 -17.45 -106.51 -64.87
C ARG A 237 -17.51 -106.81 -66.37
N SER A 238 -17.53 -105.79 -67.21
CA SER A 238 -17.50 -105.95 -68.67
C SER A 238 -16.23 -106.63 -69.19
N ILE A 239 -15.05 -106.32 -68.62
CA ILE A 239 -13.79 -106.98 -68.96
C ILE A 239 -13.78 -108.42 -68.48
N MET A 240 -14.32 -108.72 -67.29
CA MET A 240 -14.45 -110.10 -66.79
C MET A 240 -15.40 -110.89 -67.66
N ASP A 241 -16.55 -110.34 -68.05
CA ASP A 241 -17.47 -110.97 -68.98
C ASP A 241 -16.78 -111.24 -70.33
N SER A 242 -16.10 -110.23 -70.89
CA SER A 242 -15.31 -110.37 -72.13
C SER A 242 -14.14 -111.34 -72.00
N LYS A 243 -13.47 -111.40 -70.84
CA LYS A 243 -12.34 -112.32 -70.61
C LYS A 243 -12.81 -113.73 -70.35
N ILE A 244 -13.98 -113.91 -69.75
CA ILE A 244 -14.65 -115.21 -69.67
C ILE A 244 -14.94 -115.71 -71.09
N ASP A 245 -15.45 -114.85 -71.98
CA ASP A 245 -15.67 -115.19 -73.39
C ASP A 245 -14.35 -115.49 -74.13
N GLU A 246 -13.33 -114.64 -73.98
CA GLU A 246 -12.00 -114.87 -74.57
C GLU A 246 -11.29 -116.10 -74.00
N LEU A 247 -11.39 -116.39 -72.69
CA LEU A 247 -10.82 -117.60 -72.11
C LEU A 247 -11.55 -118.82 -72.66
N GLY A 248 -12.86 -118.71 -72.93
CA GLY A 248 -13.58 -119.68 -73.74
C GLY A 248 -12.87 -119.95 -75.07
N GLU A 249 -12.57 -118.92 -75.85
CA GLU A 249 -11.88 -119.07 -77.14
C GLU A 249 -10.37 -119.41 -77.02
N GLN A 250 -9.68 -118.95 -75.97
CA GLN A 250 -8.26 -119.18 -75.74
C GLN A 250 -8.01 -120.56 -75.15
N PHE A 251 -8.90 -121.15 -74.36
CA PHE A 251 -8.80 -122.57 -74.03
C PHE A 251 -8.86 -123.45 -75.29
N GLU A 252 -9.57 -123.01 -76.33
CA GLU A 252 -9.55 -123.67 -77.64
C GLU A 252 -8.25 -123.42 -78.43
N ARG A 253 -7.72 -122.18 -78.42
CA ARG A 253 -6.48 -121.83 -79.16
C ARG A 253 -5.16 -122.19 -78.48
N THR A 254 -5.02 -121.99 -77.17
CA THR A 254 -3.79 -122.28 -76.40
C THR A 254 -3.51 -123.77 -76.29
N ARG A 255 -4.54 -124.62 -76.37
CA ARG A 255 -4.37 -126.04 -76.68
C ARG A 255 -3.58 -126.28 -77.98
N GLY A 256 -3.64 -125.36 -78.93
CA GLY A 256 -2.90 -125.38 -80.20
C GLY A 256 -1.54 -124.69 -80.17
N GLU A 257 -1.38 -123.58 -79.46
CA GLU A 257 -0.14 -122.77 -79.51
C GLU A 257 0.88 -123.10 -78.41
N PHE A 258 0.50 -123.68 -77.26
CA PHE A 258 1.48 -124.19 -76.27
C PHE A 258 2.37 -125.33 -76.84
N ALA A 259 2.05 -125.85 -78.02
CA ALA A 259 2.85 -126.81 -78.75
C ALA A 259 4.06 -126.19 -79.51
N GLN A 260 4.14 -124.86 -79.66
CA GLN A 260 5.16 -124.21 -80.48
C GLN A 260 5.82 -123.04 -79.73
N ASN A 261 7.15 -123.11 -79.54
CA ASN A 261 8.06 -121.97 -79.24
C ASN A 261 8.04 -121.39 -77.81
N THR A 262 8.63 -122.04 -76.80
CA THR A 262 10.08 -122.11 -76.49
C THR A 262 10.70 -120.83 -75.89
N ASP A 263 11.28 -121.01 -74.69
CA ASP A 263 11.95 -120.10 -73.76
C ASP A 263 13.23 -119.35 -74.22
N GLY A 264 13.58 -119.35 -75.52
CA GLY A 264 14.91 -118.86 -75.99
C GLY A 264 15.13 -117.35 -75.95
N THR A 265 14.12 -116.53 -76.26
CA THR A 265 14.23 -115.04 -76.34
C THR A 265 14.19 -114.34 -74.98
N ARG A 266 13.96 -115.09 -73.90
CA ARG A 266 13.76 -114.58 -72.54
C ARG A 266 15.07 -114.14 -71.86
N ILE A 267 16.21 -114.69 -72.24
CA ILE A 267 17.47 -114.55 -71.49
C ILE A 267 18.26 -113.28 -71.89
N GLU A 268 18.30 -112.92 -73.17
CA GLU A 268 19.03 -111.73 -73.65
C GLU A 268 18.35 -110.41 -73.24
N TYR A 269 17.02 -110.38 -73.27
CA TYR A 269 16.23 -109.22 -72.82
C TYR A 269 16.38 -108.97 -71.31
N ALA A 270 16.64 -110.01 -70.51
CA ALA A 270 16.83 -109.90 -69.07
C ALA A 270 18.13 -109.18 -68.71
N GLN A 271 19.20 -109.36 -69.48
CA GLN A 271 20.51 -108.76 -69.20
C GLN A 271 20.55 -107.26 -69.52
N LEU A 272 19.95 -106.84 -70.64
CA LEU A 272 19.91 -105.41 -71.01
C LEU A 272 18.99 -104.62 -70.07
N LYS A 273 17.86 -105.21 -69.66
CA LYS A 273 16.92 -104.64 -68.68
C LYS A 273 17.58 -104.38 -67.32
N SER A 274 18.44 -105.30 -66.87
CA SER A 274 19.18 -105.14 -65.61
C SER A 274 20.08 -103.90 -65.58
N LYS A 275 20.86 -103.65 -66.64
CA LYS A 275 21.77 -102.48 -66.71
C LYS A 275 20.99 -101.17 -66.77
N ASP A 276 19.92 -101.14 -67.56
CA ASP A 276 19.00 -100.02 -67.67
C ASP A 276 18.32 -99.69 -66.33
N ASP A 277 17.91 -100.71 -65.57
CA ASP A 277 17.27 -100.54 -64.26
C ASP A 277 18.22 -99.91 -63.24
N VAL A 278 19.53 -100.19 -63.32
CA VAL A 278 20.55 -99.56 -62.47
C VAL A 278 20.70 -98.07 -62.80
N ILE A 279 20.82 -97.71 -64.09
CA ILE A 279 20.94 -96.31 -64.52
C ILE A 279 19.65 -95.53 -64.20
N ARG A 280 18.47 -96.12 -64.43
CA ARG A 280 17.17 -95.53 -64.06
C ARG A 280 17.10 -95.23 -62.57
N LYS A 281 17.58 -96.14 -61.71
CA LYS A 281 17.62 -95.94 -60.26
C LYS A 281 18.56 -94.79 -59.86
N GLU A 282 19.72 -94.67 -60.50
CA GLU A 282 20.69 -93.60 -60.22
C GLU A 282 20.18 -92.22 -60.69
N ILE A 283 19.59 -92.12 -61.87
CA ILE A 283 18.94 -90.90 -62.38
C ILE A 283 17.79 -90.49 -61.46
N ALA A 284 16.95 -91.43 -61.04
CA ALA A 284 15.86 -91.15 -60.10
C ALA A 284 16.38 -90.64 -58.75
N ALA A 285 17.50 -91.17 -58.25
CA ALA A 285 18.13 -90.67 -57.03
C ALA A 285 18.65 -89.23 -57.17
N LYS A 286 19.38 -88.92 -58.26
CA LYS A 286 19.87 -87.56 -58.55
C LYS A 286 18.73 -86.57 -58.79
N MET A 287 17.66 -86.97 -59.49
CA MET A 287 16.46 -86.15 -59.69
C MET A 287 15.75 -85.83 -58.37
N ARG A 288 15.62 -86.80 -57.46
CA ARG A 288 15.08 -86.55 -56.12
C ARG A 288 15.96 -85.58 -55.32
N HIS A 289 17.29 -85.73 -55.39
CA HIS A 289 18.21 -84.81 -54.73
C HIS A 289 18.11 -83.38 -55.30
N ALA A 290 18.05 -83.23 -56.63
CA ALA A 290 17.87 -81.95 -57.28
C ALA A 290 16.51 -81.29 -56.92
N SER A 291 15.44 -82.07 -56.83
CA SER A 291 14.14 -81.57 -56.37
C SER A 291 14.18 -81.10 -54.91
N LYS A 292 14.88 -81.81 -54.01
CA LYS A 292 15.06 -81.38 -52.61
C LYS A 292 15.83 -80.06 -52.52
N LEU A 293 16.97 -79.95 -53.21
CA LEU A 293 17.75 -78.70 -53.25
C LEU A 293 16.93 -77.53 -53.84
N LYS A 294 16.14 -77.77 -54.88
CA LYS A 294 15.24 -76.74 -55.44
C LYS A 294 14.21 -76.28 -54.42
N GLU A 295 13.65 -77.20 -53.64
CA GLU A 295 12.68 -76.87 -52.60
C GLU A 295 13.33 -76.12 -51.43
N GLU A 296 14.52 -76.53 -50.99
CA GLU A 296 15.31 -75.80 -49.99
C GLU A 296 15.64 -74.37 -50.45
N ILE A 297 16.06 -74.19 -51.70
CA ILE A 297 16.31 -72.86 -52.28
C ILE A 297 15.04 -72.01 -52.30
N LYS A 298 13.87 -72.59 -52.63
CA LYS A 298 12.59 -71.85 -52.58
C LYS A 298 12.25 -71.43 -51.16
N ILE A 299 12.41 -72.33 -50.18
CA ILE A 299 12.15 -72.04 -48.77
C ILE A 299 13.07 -70.91 -48.29
N LEU A 300 14.38 -71.00 -48.57
CA LEU A 300 15.34 -69.95 -48.20
C LEU A 300 15.03 -68.61 -48.87
N LYS A 301 14.61 -68.60 -50.14
CA LYS A 301 14.16 -67.38 -50.83
C LYS A 301 12.90 -66.79 -50.19
N LEU A 302 11.96 -67.63 -49.77
CA LEU A 302 10.75 -67.19 -49.09
C LEU A 302 11.09 -66.55 -47.74
N ILE A 303 11.97 -67.18 -46.96
CA ILE A 303 12.44 -66.66 -45.67
C ILE A 303 13.17 -65.33 -45.87
N ALA A 304 14.10 -65.23 -46.83
CA ALA A 304 14.81 -63.98 -47.11
C ALA A 304 13.86 -62.84 -47.51
N ASN A 305 12.88 -63.11 -48.38
CA ASN A 305 11.88 -62.12 -48.78
C ASN A 305 10.96 -61.71 -47.61
N GLN A 306 10.66 -62.64 -46.69
CA GLN A 306 9.90 -62.33 -45.48
C GLN A 306 10.72 -61.47 -44.51
N GLU A 307 12.00 -61.78 -44.30
CA GLU A 307 12.91 -60.99 -43.47
C GLU A 307 13.08 -59.57 -44.03
N GLU A 308 13.24 -59.41 -45.34
CA GLU A 308 13.33 -58.10 -46.00
C GLU A 308 12.07 -57.27 -45.74
N LYS A 309 10.88 -57.86 -45.92
CA LYS A 309 9.60 -57.18 -45.61
C LYS A 309 9.50 -56.78 -44.14
N GLN A 310 9.88 -57.66 -43.21
CA GLN A 310 9.86 -57.36 -41.78
C GLN A 310 10.86 -56.24 -41.43
N ILE A 311 12.04 -56.21 -42.04
CA ILE A 311 13.02 -55.13 -41.84
C ILE A 311 12.46 -53.81 -42.38
N CYS A 312 11.86 -53.80 -43.57
CA CYS A 312 11.21 -52.61 -44.13
C CYS A 312 10.07 -52.10 -43.25
N GLU A 313 9.21 -52.98 -42.74
CA GLU A 313 8.12 -52.63 -41.83
C GLU A 313 8.63 -52.04 -40.51
N ARG A 314 9.62 -52.70 -39.87
CA ARG A 314 10.25 -52.18 -38.64
C ARG A 314 10.92 -50.83 -38.89
N HIS A 315 11.62 -50.68 -40.02
CA HIS A 315 12.26 -49.42 -40.37
C HIS A 315 11.24 -48.31 -40.58
N ARG A 316 10.13 -48.59 -41.27
CA ARG A 316 9.01 -47.65 -41.44
C ARG A 316 8.42 -47.25 -40.09
N GLU A 317 8.14 -48.20 -39.21
CA GLU A 317 7.62 -47.89 -37.87
C GLU A 317 8.59 -47.03 -37.05
N LEU A 318 9.88 -47.29 -37.12
CA LEU A 318 10.89 -46.49 -36.43
C LEU A 318 10.96 -45.06 -36.98
N LEU A 319 10.88 -44.91 -38.31
CA LEU A 319 10.78 -43.59 -38.93
C LEU A 319 9.51 -42.86 -38.50
N ASP A 320 8.36 -43.53 -38.48
CA ASP A 320 7.09 -42.94 -38.03
C ASP A 320 7.13 -42.55 -36.54
N ARG A 321 7.79 -43.35 -35.69
CA ARG A 321 8.02 -43.00 -34.27
C ARG A 321 8.93 -41.77 -34.16
N LYS A 322 10.00 -41.72 -34.95
CA LYS A 322 10.92 -40.57 -35.01
C LYS A 322 10.20 -39.31 -35.46
N THR A 323 9.44 -39.36 -36.55
CA THR A 323 8.71 -38.19 -37.09
C THR A 323 7.66 -37.68 -36.10
N ARG A 324 6.92 -38.58 -35.43
CA ARG A 324 6.00 -38.19 -34.34
C ARG A 324 6.73 -37.54 -33.17
N ALA A 325 7.87 -38.08 -32.75
CA ALA A 325 8.66 -37.50 -31.66
C ALA A 325 9.21 -36.12 -32.05
N THR A 326 9.73 -35.95 -33.27
CA THR A 326 10.21 -34.65 -33.76
C THR A 326 9.08 -33.64 -33.91
N ALA A 327 7.89 -34.06 -34.36
CA ALA A 327 6.74 -33.17 -34.45
C ALA A 327 6.29 -32.67 -33.06
N LYS A 328 6.23 -33.57 -32.06
CA LYS A 328 5.96 -33.21 -30.67
C LYS A 328 7.03 -32.25 -30.11
N TRP A 329 8.30 -32.53 -30.37
CA TRP A 329 9.41 -31.67 -29.96
C TRP A 329 9.29 -30.26 -30.58
N ASN A 330 9.05 -30.17 -31.88
CA ASN A 330 8.89 -28.89 -32.57
C ASN A 330 7.68 -28.11 -32.05
N SER A 331 6.54 -28.77 -31.83
CA SER A 331 5.35 -28.13 -31.23
C SER A 331 5.61 -27.64 -29.81
N MET A 332 6.34 -28.40 -29.00
CA MET A 332 6.75 -27.97 -27.66
C MET A 332 7.70 -26.77 -27.73
N GLN A 333 8.66 -26.78 -28.66
CA GLN A 333 9.59 -25.68 -28.86
C GLN A 333 8.85 -24.40 -29.28
N GLU A 334 7.89 -24.51 -30.21
CA GLU A 334 7.06 -23.39 -30.65
C GLU A 334 6.21 -22.84 -29.50
N ARG A 335 5.60 -23.71 -28.70
CA ARG A 335 4.90 -23.29 -27.47
C ARG A 335 5.83 -22.58 -26.49
N MET A 336 7.07 -23.07 -26.34
CA MET A 336 8.06 -22.46 -25.45
C MET A 336 8.49 -21.07 -25.96
N THR A 337 8.65 -20.90 -27.27
CA THR A 337 8.95 -19.58 -27.86
C THR A 337 7.76 -18.63 -27.72
N MET A 338 6.53 -19.07 -28.00
CA MET A 338 5.34 -18.24 -27.83
C MET A 338 5.16 -17.78 -26.38
N TYR A 339 5.37 -18.69 -25.41
CA TYR A 339 5.32 -18.34 -24.00
C TYR A 339 6.39 -17.29 -23.62
N ARG A 340 7.63 -17.45 -24.10
CA ARG A 340 8.70 -16.47 -23.85
C ARG A 340 8.35 -15.10 -24.45
N ASP A 341 7.83 -15.07 -25.67
CA ASP A 341 7.44 -13.83 -26.35
C ASP A 341 6.27 -13.14 -25.63
N GLU A 342 5.28 -13.89 -25.15
CA GLU A 342 4.18 -13.37 -24.36
C GLU A 342 4.65 -12.80 -23.02
N GLN A 343 5.52 -13.51 -22.30
CA GLN A 343 6.07 -13.01 -21.04
C GLN A 343 6.94 -11.77 -21.27
N GLN A 344 7.73 -11.75 -22.35
CA GLN A 344 8.52 -10.58 -22.72
C GLN A 344 7.64 -9.38 -23.05
N LYS A 345 6.57 -9.56 -23.83
CA LYS A 345 5.58 -8.51 -24.12
C LYS A 345 4.92 -8.00 -22.83
N ARG A 346 4.45 -8.91 -21.96
CA ARG A 346 3.83 -8.54 -20.68
C ARG A 346 4.77 -7.76 -19.78
N LEU A 347 6.04 -8.14 -19.73
CA LEU A 347 7.07 -7.43 -18.99
C LEU A 347 7.33 -6.04 -19.58
N LEU A 348 7.45 -5.93 -20.91
CA LEU A 348 7.62 -4.65 -21.59
C LEU A 348 6.44 -3.71 -21.34
N ASP A 349 5.20 -4.21 -21.42
CA ASP A 349 4.00 -3.43 -21.13
C ASP A 349 3.95 -2.98 -19.66
N LEU A 350 4.33 -3.85 -18.71
CA LEU A 350 4.41 -3.50 -17.30
C LEU A 350 5.45 -2.40 -17.05
N ILE A 351 6.65 -2.55 -17.63
CA ILE A 351 7.74 -1.57 -17.51
C ILE A 351 7.30 -0.24 -18.12
N ARG A 352 6.67 -0.25 -19.31
CA ARG A 352 6.15 0.96 -19.95
C ARG A 352 5.13 1.66 -19.06
N ASN A 353 4.10 0.93 -18.61
CA ASN A 353 3.03 1.49 -17.79
C ASN A 353 3.56 2.03 -16.44
N ALA A 354 4.51 1.32 -15.83
CA ALA A 354 5.16 1.76 -14.59
C ALA A 354 5.97 3.04 -14.81
N ASN A 355 6.72 3.14 -15.91
CA ASN A 355 7.49 4.32 -16.26
C ASN A 355 6.58 5.52 -16.61
N GLU A 356 5.50 5.31 -17.36
CA GLU A 356 4.54 6.37 -17.66
C GLU A 356 3.92 6.93 -16.37
N ARG A 357 3.49 6.06 -15.46
CA ARG A 357 2.97 6.48 -14.14
C ARG A 357 4.03 7.22 -13.33
N LYS A 358 5.26 6.70 -13.29
CA LYS A 358 6.39 7.35 -12.61
C LYS A 358 6.63 8.76 -13.14
N GLU A 359 6.61 8.94 -14.46
CA GLU A 359 6.79 10.27 -15.08
C GLU A 359 5.61 11.21 -14.78
N VAL A 360 4.37 10.72 -14.73
CA VAL A 360 3.22 11.52 -14.30
C VAL A 360 3.37 11.97 -12.84
N LEU A 361 3.74 11.05 -11.94
CA LEU A 361 3.96 11.38 -10.53
C LEU A 361 5.10 12.37 -10.35
N LYS A 362 6.21 12.21 -11.07
CA LYS A 362 7.32 13.18 -11.04
C LYS A 362 6.85 14.59 -11.44
N ARG A 363 6.10 14.72 -12.53
CA ARG A 363 5.55 16.03 -12.94
C ARG A 363 4.63 16.64 -11.87
N GLN A 364 3.85 15.82 -11.17
CA GLN A 364 3.03 16.27 -10.04
C GLN A 364 3.89 16.70 -8.84
N CYS A 365 4.95 15.96 -8.51
CA CYS A 365 5.91 16.36 -7.48
C CYS A 365 6.59 17.69 -7.84
N GLU A 366 7.06 17.86 -9.07
CA GLU A 366 7.66 19.12 -9.55
C GLU A 366 6.66 20.29 -9.46
N LEU A 367 5.38 20.06 -9.78
CA LEU A 367 4.34 21.07 -9.60
C LEU A 367 4.13 21.40 -8.12
N ALA A 368 4.05 20.40 -7.25
CA ALA A 368 3.88 20.60 -5.81
C ALA A 368 5.09 21.32 -5.19
N GLU A 369 6.31 21.01 -5.60
CA GLU A 369 7.53 21.71 -5.19
C GLU A 369 7.54 23.17 -5.66
N ARG A 370 7.09 23.44 -6.90
CA ARG A 370 6.90 24.83 -7.37
C ARG A 370 5.86 25.58 -6.55
N VAL A 371 4.72 24.97 -6.24
CA VAL A 371 3.70 25.59 -5.38
C VAL A 371 4.28 25.84 -3.98
N LYS A 372 4.97 24.87 -3.39
CA LYS A 372 5.60 25.01 -2.07
C LYS A 372 6.63 26.14 -2.06
N THR A 373 7.48 26.24 -3.08
CA THR A 373 8.48 27.32 -3.17
C THR A 373 7.82 28.69 -3.29
N ILE A 374 6.74 28.82 -4.07
CA ILE A 374 5.94 30.06 -4.13
C ILE A 374 5.33 30.39 -2.77
N VAL A 375 4.70 29.41 -2.10
CA VAL A 375 4.11 29.62 -0.76
C VAL A 375 5.16 30.07 0.25
N LEU A 376 6.33 29.43 0.28
CA LEU A 376 7.44 29.83 1.16
C LEU A 376 7.96 31.24 0.83
N ALA A 377 8.00 31.63 -0.45
CA ALA A 377 8.33 32.99 -0.85
C ALA A 377 7.27 34.00 -0.39
N CYS A 378 5.98 33.67 -0.54
CA CYS A 378 4.87 34.50 -0.06
C CYS A 378 4.88 34.63 1.47
N GLN A 379 5.14 33.55 2.21
CA GLN A 379 5.17 33.54 3.67
C GLN A 379 6.26 34.46 4.26
N LYS A 380 7.37 34.65 3.54
CA LYS A 380 8.40 35.63 3.93
C LYS A 380 7.87 37.06 3.95
N LEU A 381 6.94 37.38 3.05
CA LEU A 381 6.34 38.71 2.91
C LEU A 381 5.14 38.94 3.85
N GLU A 382 4.67 37.90 4.55
CA GLU A 382 3.54 38.00 5.47
C GLU A 382 3.90 38.74 6.76
N SER A 383 2.97 39.59 7.21
CA SER A 383 3.08 40.33 8.45
C SER A 383 2.98 39.42 9.68
N SER A 384 3.52 39.84 10.83
CA SER A 384 3.44 39.07 12.09
C SER A 384 1.99 38.81 12.52
N ARG A 385 1.08 39.74 12.23
CA ARG A 385 -0.36 39.61 12.46
C ARG A 385 -0.98 38.47 11.64
N GLU A 386 -0.62 38.35 10.37
CA GLU A 386 -1.11 37.29 9.49
C GLU A 386 -0.50 35.94 9.84
N LYS A 387 0.78 35.89 10.23
CA LYS A 387 1.42 34.67 10.75
C LYS A 387 0.74 34.18 12.01
N TYR A 388 0.46 35.06 12.96
CA TYR A 388 -0.26 34.74 14.18
C TYR A 388 -1.71 34.31 13.90
N ALA A 389 -2.41 35.00 12.99
CA ALA A 389 -3.77 34.64 12.60
C ALA A 389 -3.84 33.34 11.79
N SER A 390 -2.76 32.95 11.09
CA SER A 390 -2.63 31.61 10.49
C SER A 390 -2.43 30.54 11.58
N LEU A 391 -1.56 30.78 12.58
CA LEU A 391 -1.33 29.85 13.70
C LEU A 391 -2.58 29.65 14.57
N LEU A 392 -3.31 30.73 14.87
CA LEU A 392 -4.56 30.65 15.66
C LEU A 392 -5.65 29.86 14.93
N ARG A 393 -5.64 29.87 13.59
CA ARG A 393 -6.61 29.15 12.77
C ARG A 393 -6.20 27.72 12.44
N GLU A 394 -4.91 27.42 12.39
CA GLU A 394 -4.42 26.03 12.40
C GLU A 394 -4.81 25.30 13.69
N ALA A 395 -4.92 26.03 14.81
CA ALA A 395 -5.46 25.48 16.06
C ALA A 395 -6.95 25.12 15.93
N THR A 396 -7.78 25.99 15.33
CA THR A 396 -9.23 25.74 15.18
C THR A 396 -9.57 24.72 14.10
N CYS A 397 -8.83 24.66 12.98
CA CYS A 397 -9.04 23.64 11.95
C CYS A 397 -8.65 22.23 12.43
N ARG A 398 -7.84 22.10 13.48
CA ARG A 398 -7.56 20.81 14.13
C ARG A 398 -8.77 20.28 14.90
N GLU A 399 -9.56 21.18 15.48
CA GLU A 399 -10.78 20.87 16.22
C GLU A 399 -11.97 20.56 15.28
N GLU A 400 -12.04 21.19 14.11
CA GLU A 400 -13.10 20.93 13.11
C GLU A 400 -12.85 19.67 12.25
N GLY A 401 -11.61 19.15 12.22
CA GLY A 401 -11.23 17.97 11.44
C GLY A 401 -11.72 16.64 12.00
N GLU A 402 -12.12 16.59 13.27
CA GLU A 402 -12.61 15.38 13.95
C GLU A 402 -14.14 15.21 13.83
N LEU A 403 -14.87 16.26 13.48
CA LEU A 403 -16.35 16.26 13.47
C LEU A 403 -17.00 15.93 12.11
N ALA A 404 -16.23 15.79 11.02
CA ALA A 404 -16.75 15.66 9.66
C ALA A 404 -16.49 14.29 8.98
N ALA A 405 -16.12 13.26 9.75
CA ALA A 405 -15.69 11.96 9.25
C ALA A 405 -16.75 10.84 9.42
N GLU A 406 -18.02 11.19 9.55
CA GLU A 406 -19.13 10.22 9.54
C GLU A 406 -20.12 10.62 8.44
N GLU A 407 -20.00 10.00 7.25
CA GLU A 407 -21.11 9.51 6.39
C GLU A 407 -20.62 9.14 4.95
N ASP A 408 -21.00 7.92 4.53
CA ASP A 408 -21.11 7.34 3.16
C ASP A 408 -19.87 6.90 2.32
N GLU A 409 -19.63 5.58 2.38
CA GLU A 409 -18.59 4.77 1.70
C GLU A 409 -18.72 4.56 0.17
N LYS A 410 -19.66 5.18 -0.55
CA LYS A 410 -19.78 4.94 -2.03
C LYS A 410 -19.31 6.07 -2.93
N SER A 411 -18.77 7.12 -2.35
CA SER A 411 -18.24 8.24 -3.12
C SER A 411 -16.75 8.48 -2.89
N GLU A 412 -15.97 7.59 -2.28
CA GLU A 412 -14.58 7.89 -1.86
C GLU A 412 -13.69 8.55 -2.93
N GLN A 413 -13.78 8.15 -4.20
CA GLN A 413 -13.03 8.84 -5.26
C GLN A 413 -13.60 10.23 -5.60
N ARG A 414 -14.93 10.41 -5.54
CA ARG A 414 -15.59 11.72 -5.70
C ARG A 414 -15.51 12.57 -4.45
N ALA A 415 -15.50 11.99 -3.25
CA ALA A 415 -15.38 12.63 -1.95
C ALA A 415 -13.94 13.07 -1.72
N LEU A 416 -12.93 12.27 -2.11
CA LEU A 416 -11.54 12.71 -2.09
C LEU A 416 -11.26 13.79 -3.15
N ILE A 417 -11.88 13.69 -4.33
CA ILE A 417 -11.82 14.74 -5.35
C ILE A 417 -12.60 15.98 -4.91
N VAL A 418 -13.76 15.87 -4.23
CA VAL A 418 -14.53 17.01 -3.69
C VAL A 418 -13.88 17.58 -2.43
N TRP A 419 -13.19 16.78 -1.64
CA TRP A 419 -12.41 17.22 -0.47
C TRP A 419 -11.08 17.88 -0.88
N CYS A 420 -10.48 17.45 -1.99
CA CYS A 420 -9.30 18.10 -2.58
C CYS A 420 -9.65 19.29 -3.50
N MET A 421 -10.69 19.20 -4.33
CA MET A 421 -11.16 20.28 -5.23
C MET A 421 -12.05 21.30 -4.52
N GLY A 422 -12.79 20.89 -3.48
CA GLY A 422 -13.52 21.77 -2.57
C GLY A 422 -12.60 22.67 -1.74
N ARG A 423 -11.29 22.39 -1.73
CA ARG A 423 -10.25 23.32 -1.23
C ARG A 423 -9.77 24.37 -2.24
N LEU A 424 -10.18 24.31 -3.52
CA LEU A 424 -9.93 25.40 -4.50
C LEU A 424 -11.19 26.10 -5.05
N GLY A 425 -12.38 25.47 -4.97
CA GLY A 425 -13.65 26.01 -5.52
C GLY A 425 -14.63 26.74 -4.57
N ASP A 426 -14.53 26.56 -3.25
CA ASP A 426 -15.37 27.25 -2.26
C ASP A 426 -14.87 28.69 -1.97
N PRO A 427 -15.72 29.73 -2.10
CA PRO A 427 -15.37 31.12 -1.81
C PRO A 427 -15.07 31.38 -0.31
N LYS A 428 -15.34 30.40 0.55
CA LYS A 428 -15.02 30.40 1.99
C LYS A 428 -13.65 29.80 2.32
N GLN A 429 -12.81 29.52 1.33
CA GLN A 429 -11.47 29.00 1.59
C GLN A 429 -10.58 30.04 2.27
N HIS A 430 -9.85 29.56 3.27
CA HIS A 430 -8.89 30.35 4.03
C HIS A 430 -7.84 31.06 3.14
N PHE A 431 -7.52 30.49 1.97
CA PHE A 431 -6.68 31.14 0.97
C PHE A 431 -7.29 32.45 0.46
N TRP A 432 -8.57 32.42 0.05
CA TRP A 432 -9.27 33.61 -0.46
C TRP A 432 -9.51 34.64 0.63
N ILE A 433 -9.78 34.22 1.87
CA ILE A 433 -9.87 35.14 3.01
C ILE A 433 -8.52 35.84 3.24
N LYS A 434 -7.41 35.09 3.26
CA LYS A 434 -6.06 35.66 3.43
C LYS A 434 -5.65 36.57 2.27
N TYR A 435 -5.98 36.18 1.05
CA TYR A 435 -5.77 37.01 -0.14
C TYR A 435 -6.56 38.31 -0.08
N ASN A 436 -7.84 38.24 0.29
CA ASN A 436 -8.72 39.40 0.40
C ASN A 436 -8.29 40.34 1.54
N THR A 437 -7.83 39.82 2.69
CA THR A 437 -7.29 40.66 3.77
C THR A 437 -6.03 41.37 3.33
N ALA A 438 -5.07 40.67 2.71
CA ALA A 438 -3.86 41.29 2.18
C ALA A 438 -4.20 42.36 1.12
N LYS A 439 -5.20 42.09 0.26
CA LYS A 439 -5.65 43.05 -0.76
C LYS A 439 -6.30 44.29 -0.14
N LEU A 440 -7.08 44.13 0.93
CA LEU A 440 -7.66 45.25 1.67
C LEU A 440 -6.57 46.10 2.33
N ASP A 441 -5.56 45.47 2.92
CA ASP A 441 -4.42 46.17 3.52
C ASP A 441 -3.64 46.98 2.46
N VAL A 442 -3.43 46.41 1.28
CA VAL A 442 -2.83 47.13 0.13
C VAL A 442 -3.67 48.35 -0.24
N LEU A 443 -5.00 48.22 -0.33
CA LEU A 443 -5.88 49.35 -0.66
C LEU A 443 -5.87 50.46 0.41
N ILE A 444 -5.78 50.07 1.70
CA ILE A 444 -5.64 51.01 2.82
C ILE A 444 -4.31 51.76 2.71
N LEU A 445 -3.21 51.04 2.48
CA LEU A 445 -1.88 51.63 2.28
C LEU A 445 -1.87 52.58 1.08
N GLU A 446 -2.47 52.20 -0.05
CA GLU A 446 -2.61 53.07 -1.24
C GLU A 446 -3.41 54.34 -0.93
N ARG A 447 -4.47 54.24 -0.13
CA ARG A 447 -5.25 55.41 0.32
C ARG A 447 -4.41 56.32 1.21
N ASP A 448 -3.65 55.75 2.14
CA ASP A 448 -2.80 56.51 3.05
C ASP A 448 -1.63 57.18 2.33
N VAL A 449 -1.00 56.50 1.39
CA VAL A 449 0.01 57.09 0.50
C VAL A 449 -0.58 58.26 -0.29
N ARG A 450 -1.78 58.11 -0.87
CA ARG A 450 -2.46 59.22 -1.55
C ARG A 450 -2.74 60.41 -0.62
N ARG A 451 -3.23 60.14 0.59
CA ARG A 451 -3.48 61.17 1.61
C ARG A 451 -2.18 61.86 2.04
N LEU A 452 -1.10 61.12 2.22
CA LEU A 452 0.22 61.68 2.56
C LEU A 452 0.77 62.52 1.41
N LYS A 453 0.63 62.09 0.16
CA LYS A 453 0.99 62.89 -1.01
C LYS A 453 0.21 64.20 -1.10
N MET A 454 -1.11 64.17 -0.87
CA MET A 454 -1.91 65.40 -0.80
C MET A 454 -1.46 66.34 0.32
N LYS A 455 -1.14 65.79 1.50
CA LYS A 455 -0.58 66.58 2.61
C LYS A 455 0.81 67.14 2.28
N GLU A 456 1.65 66.36 1.61
CA GLU A 456 2.97 66.80 1.14
C GLU A 456 2.83 67.93 0.13
N GLU A 457 1.91 67.81 -0.84
CA GLU A 457 1.57 68.86 -1.79
C GLU A 457 1.03 70.11 -1.08
N ASP A 458 0.11 69.97 -0.12
CA ASP A 458 -0.41 71.07 0.69
C ASP A 458 0.69 71.76 1.52
N LEU A 459 1.59 70.98 2.13
CA LEU A 459 2.71 71.52 2.89
C LEU A 459 3.72 72.20 1.97
N ARG A 460 4.00 71.64 0.79
CA ARG A 460 4.81 72.28 -0.25
C ARG A 460 4.15 73.57 -0.74
N MET A 461 2.84 73.60 -0.93
CA MET A 461 2.11 74.82 -1.27
C MET A 461 2.17 75.86 -0.16
N LYS A 462 1.97 75.46 1.10
CA LYS A 462 2.10 76.37 2.26
C LYS A 462 3.52 76.89 2.39
N LEU A 463 4.52 76.03 2.27
CA LEU A 463 5.94 76.41 2.30
C LEU A 463 6.28 77.34 1.14
N LYS A 464 5.77 77.06 -0.07
CA LYS A 464 5.89 77.94 -1.22
C LYS A 464 5.27 79.31 -0.91
N ARG A 465 4.04 79.36 -0.39
CA ARG A 465 3.38 80.62 0.05
C ARG A 465 4.18 81.36 1.14
N TYR A 466 4.75 80.65 2.12
CA TYR A 466 5.61 81.26 3.14
C TYR A 466 6.89 81.83 2.52
N ARG A 467 7.54 81.08 1.61
CA ARG A 467 8.73 81.54 0.89
C ARG A 467 8.41 82.78 0.06
N ASP A 468 7.34 82.71 -0.73
CA ASP A 468 6.83 83.79 -1.58
C ASP A 468 6.41 85.03 -0.76
N GLY A 469 5.94 84.85 0.49
CA GLY A 469 5.66 85.95 1.41
C GLY A 469 6.91 86.62 2.02
N ILE A 470 8.06 85.95 2.02
CA ILE A 470 9.34 86.46 2.57
C ILE A 470 10.28 86.95 1.45
N THR A 471 10.20 86.35 0.26
CA THR A 471 11.03 86.69 -0.90
C THR A 471 10.20 87.34 -1.99
N VAL A 472 10.61 88.51 -2.48
CA VAL A 472 9.96 89.18 -3.61
C VAL A 472 10.36 88.47 -4.90
N ASN A 473 9.40 87.78 -5.54
CA ASN A 473 9.58 87.06 -6.80
C ASN A 473 8.48 87.48 -7.79
N ASP A 474 8.69 87.34 -9.11
CA ASP A 474 7.76 87.86 -10.14
C ASP A 474 6.34 87.24 -10.03
N ASP A 475 6.23 85.98 -9.60
CA ASP A 475 4.94 85.31 -9.33
C ASP A 475 4.15 86.00 -8.20
N VAL A 476 4.84 86.59 -7.22
CA VAL A 476 4.27 87.32 -6.06
C VAL A 476 3.85 88.74 -6.44
N MET A 477 4.35 89.27 -7.55
CA MET A 477 3.94 90.59 -8.04
C MET A 477 2.67 90.49 -8.89
N ASN A 478 2.45 89.35 -9.54
CA ASN A 478 1.28 89.06 -10.37
C ASN A 478 0.07 88.51 -9.59
N ASP A 479 0.31 87.74 -8.53
CA ASP A 479 -0.76 87.22 -7.65
C ASP A 479 -1.23 88.24 -6.59
N ARG A 480 -2.40 87.99 -5.98
CA ARG A 480 -2.96 88.82 -4.89
C ARG A 480 -2.05 88.76 -3.66
N ASN A 481 -1.34 89.86 -3.36
CA ASN A 481 -0.32 89.90 -2.32
C ASN A 481 -0.42 91.16 -1.42
N ALA A 482 0.04 91.05 -0.17
CA ALA A 482 -0.06 92.14 0.82
C ALA A 482 0.88 93.33 0.55
N LEU A 483 1.82 93.18 -0.39
CA LEU A 483 2.81 94.18 -0.76
C LEU A 483 2.24 95.27 -1.69
N PHE A 484 1.16 94.98 -2.43
CA PHE A 484 0.46 95.93 -3.30
C PHE A 484 -1.01 96.06 -2.90
N VAL A 485 -1.36 97.17 -2.26
CA VAL A 485 -2.76 97.52 -1.95
C VAL A 485 -3.33 98.35 -3.09
N ILE A 486 -4.08 97.71 -3.97
CA ILE A 486 -4.82 98.39 -5.04
C ILE A 486 -6.25 98.64 -4.54
N ASN A 487 -6.69 99.91 -4.53
CA ASN A 487 -8.03 100.34 -4.09
C ASN A 487 -8.41 100.02 -2.63
N GLY A 488 -7.52 100.29 -1.66
CA GLY A 488 -7.87 100.35 -0.23
C GLY A 488 -8.35 99.04 0.41
N LYS A 489 -8.28 97.91 -0.30
CA LYS A 489 -8.64 96.59 0.21
C LYS A 489 -7.38 95.75 0.37
N MET A 490 -6.96 95.56 1.61
CA MET A 490 -5.94 94.57 1.95
C MET A 490 -6.49 93.18 1.61
N ASN A 491 -5.98 92.56 0.55
CA ASN A 491 -6.51 91.29 0.04
C ASN A 491 -5.83 90.09 0.71
N VAL A 492 -5.81 90.10 2.06
CA VAL A 492 -5.34 88.96 2.86
C VAL A 492 -6.48 87.95 2.93
N MET A 493 -6.26 86.72 2.47
CA MET A 493 -7.16 85.60 2.76
C MET A 493 -7.11 85.32 4.27
N LEU A 494 -7.98 85.98 5.03
CA LEU A 494 -8.45 85.45 6.30
C LEU A 494 -9.26 84.17 5.98
N PRO A 495 -9.11 83.07 6.75
CA PRO A 495 -10.01 81.94 6.61
C PRO A 495 -11.44 82.45 6.79
N ASP A 496 -12.27 82.21 5.79
CA ASP A 496 -13.66 82.66 5.75
C ASP A 496 -14.36 82.13 7.01
N LYS A 497 -14.61 83.03 7.98
CA LYS A 497 -15.48 82.73 9.11
C LYS A 497 -16.85 82.48 8.50
N THR A 498 -17.17 81.20 8.31
CA THR A 498 -18.52 80.64 8.20
C THR A 498 -19.56 81.70 7.92
N SER A 499 -19.86 81.94 6.64
CA SER A 499 -21.15 82.54 6.30
C SER A 499 -22.19 81.63 6.95
N LEU A 500 -22.84 82.12 8.00
CA LEU A 500 -24.13 81.65 8.50
C LEU A 500 -25.16 81.90 7.41
N LYS A 501 -24.99 81.25 6.26
CA LYS A 501 -26.10 80.89 5.39
C LYS A 501 -26.86 79.86 6.18
N SER A 502 -28.00 80.30 6.69
CA SER A 502 -29.15 79.48 7.08
C SER A 502 -29.11 78.12 6.36
N ARG A 503 -28.47 77.14 7.00
CA ARG A 503 -28.82 75.75 6.75
C ARG A 503 -30.20 75.63 7.36
N ARG A 504 -31.21 75.57 6.49
CA ARG A 504 -32.49 74.99 6.86
C ARG A 504 -32.16 73.70 7.60
N LEU A 505 -32.44 73.66 8.91
CA LEU A 505 -32.52 72.39 9.62
C LEU A 505 -33.58 71.59 8.89
N THR A 506 -33.16 70.61 8.09
CA THR A 506 -34.02 69.45 7.88
C THR A 506 -34.05 68.72 9.20
N VAL A 507 -35.04 69.10 10.03
CA VAL A 507 -35.53 68.25 11.11
C VAL A 507 -36.11 67.04 10.40
N VAL A 508 -35.31 65.98 10.30
CA VAL A 508 -35.85 64.65 10.04
C VAL A 508 -36.36 64.19 11.40
N ASP A 509 -37.67 64.26 11.55
CA ASP A 509 -38.39 63.72 12.69
C ASP A 509 -38.01 62.24 12.87
N GLY A 510 -37.79 61.83 14.12
CA GLY A 510 -37.27 60.50 14.49
C GLY A 510 -38.14 59.32 14.04
N ASN A 511 -39.33 59.60 13.51
CA ASN A 511 -40.26 58.62 12.95
C ASN A 511 -39.91 58.15 11.53
N HIS A 512 -39.00 58.81 10.80
CA HIS A 512 -38.70 58.41 9.41
C HIS A 512 -37.65 57.29 9.28
N PHE A 513 -36.89 56.99 10.35
CA PHE A 513 -35.87 55.92 10.35
C PHE A 513 -36.48 54.52 10.55
N VAL A 514 -37.69 54.42 11.12
CA VAL A 514 -38.36 53.13 11.39
C VAL A 514 -39.15 52.62 10.18
N ALA A 515 -39.54 53.49 9.23
CA ALA A 515 -40.37 53.09 8.09
C ALA A 515 -39.59 52.38 6.94
N ASN A 516 -38.27 52.55 6.84
CA ASN A 516 -37.48 52.00 5.71
C ASN A 516 -36.80 50.65 6.00
N ASN A 517 -36.93 50.10 7.21
CA ASN A 517 -36.37 48.78 7.57
C ASN A 517 -37.44 47.67 7.72
N ILE A 518 -38.66 47.88 7.21
CA ILE A 518 -39.75 46.87 7.26
C ILE A 518 -40.14 46.35 5.86
N LYS A 519 -39.43 46.72 4.79
CA LYS A 519 -39.59 46.08 3.47
C LYS A 519 -38.26 45.82 2.78
N ASN A 520 -37.67 44.67 3.09
CA ASN A 520 -37.21 43.66 2.11
C ASN A 520 -36.87 42.37 2.84
#